data_AF-A0A9C9KPW8-F1
#
_entry.id   AF-A0A9C9KPW8-F1
#
_cell.length_a   1.000
_cell.length_b   1.000
_cell.length_c   1.000
_cell.angle_alpha   90.00
_cell.angle_beta   90.00
_cell.angle_gamma   90.00
#
_symmetry.space_group_name_H-M   'P 1'
#
loop_
_entity.id
_entity.type
_entity.pdbx_description
1 polymer ?
#
loop_
_entity_poly.entity_id
_entity_poly.type
_entity_poly.pdbx_seq_one_letter_code
_entity_poly.pdbx_strand_id
1 'polypeptide(L)'
;MGSYILRRLLLIIPTLLAIMVINFVVIQIAPGGPVEQIIAQLTGQGAAITQRVTQSGGTATLQQNKPVTATQPSKYRGAQGLDPAFIKELEKRFGFDKPLYVRFFDMLKNYVKFDFGESFFRDRKVTDLVLDKLPVSISLGVWTTLLVYLISLPLGIA
;
A
#
# COMPACT_ATOMS: atom_id res chain seq x y z
N MET A 1 -37.21 -4.86 19.02
CA MET A 1 -35.82 -5.34 18.81
C MET A 1 -35.32 -5.08 17.38
N GLY A 2 -36.08 -5.38 16.33
CA GLY A 2 -35.64 -5.17 14.94
C GLY A 2 -35.27 -3.73 14.58
N SER A 3 -36.04 -2.74 15.06
CA SER A 3 -35.74 -1.30 14.85
C SER A 3 -34.39 -0.87 15.42
N TYR A 4 -34.00 -1.41 16.58
CA TYR A 4 -32.70 -1.14 17.20
C TYR A 4 -31.54 -1.78 16.43
N ILE A 5 -31.70 -3.04 16.02
CA ILE A 5 -30.69 -3.76 15.23
C ILE A 5 -30.47 -3.07 13.88
N LEU A 6 -31.56 -2.65 13.21
CA LEU A 6 -31.48 -1.93 11.95
C LEU A 6 -30.80 -0.56 12.10
N ARG A 7 -31.11 0.18 13.18
CA ARG A 7 -30.46 1.47 13.48
C ARG A 7 -28.96 1.30 13.75
N ARG A 8 -28.56 0.21 14.41
CA ARG A 8 -27.17 -0.13 14.69
C ARG A 8 -26.42 -0.56 13.43
N LEU A 9 -27.02 -1.41 12.60
CA LEU A 9 -26.49 -1.81 11.29
C LEU A 9 -26.31 -0.60 10.36
N LEU A 10 -27.29 0.30 10.32
CA LEU A 10 -27.21 1.52 9.53
C LEU A 10 -26.12 2.45 10.05
N LEU A 11 -25.92 2.55 11.37
CA LEU A 11 -24.84 3.32 12.00
C LEU A 11 -23.44 2.73 11.80
N ILE A 12 -23.30 1.45 11.46
CA ILE A 12 -22.00 0.82 11.16
C ILE A 12 -21.42 1.34 9.83
N ILE A 13 -22.27 1.61 8.84
CA ILE A 13 -21.83 2.10 7.52
C ILE A 13 -21.08 3.45 7.62
N PRO A 14 -21.63 4.50 8.26
CA PRO A 14 -20.94 5.79 8.37
C PRO A 14 -19.70 5.73 9.27
N THR A 15 -19.68 4.90 10.33
CA THR A 15 -18.48 4.73 11.15
C THR A 15 -17.36 4.05 10.39
N LEU A 16 -17.67 2.98 9.64
CA LEU A 16 -16.70 2.34 8.73
C LEU A 16 -16.19 3.31 7.69
N LEU A 17 -17.08 4.10 7.06
CA LEU A 17 -16.68 5.07 6.05
C LEU A 17 -15.76 6.15 6.64
N ALA A 18 -16.07 6.66 7.84
CA ALA A 18 -15.21 7.61 8.54
C ALA A 18 -13.81 7.03 8.81
N ILE A 19 -13.72 5.81 9.34
CA ILE A 19 -12.44 5.13 9.61
C ILE A 19 -11.68 4.87 8.30
N MET A 20 -12.36 4.45 7.23
CA MET A 20 -11.75 4.23 5.92
C MET A 20 -11.19 5.51 5.31
N VAL A 21 -11.91 6.63 5.40
CA VAL A 21 -11.44 7.93 4.92
C VAL A 21 -10.20 8.37 5.70
N ILE A 22 -10.23 8.22 7.03
CA ILE A 22 -9.06 8.55 7.87
C ILE A 22 -7.85 7.70 7.45
N ASN A 23 -8.01 6.37 7.32
CA ASN A 23 -6.92 5.50 6.87
C ASN A 23 -6.41 5.87 5.48
N PHE A 24 -7.31 6.18 4.54
CA PHE A 24 -6.94 6.60 3.19
C PHE A 24 -6.10 7.87 3.21
N VAL A 25 -6.50 8.88 3.98
CA VAL A 25 -5.76 10.13 4.14
C VAL A 25 -4.40 9.89 4.80
N VAL A 26 -4.32 9.05 5.83
CA VAL A 26 -3.06 8.71 6.49
C VAL A 26 -2.07 8.08 5.50
N ILE A 27 -2.54 7.13 4.68
CA ILE A 27 -1.70 6.49 3.64
C ILE A 27 -1.29 7.50 2.56
N GLN A 28 -2.15 8.47 2.23
CA GLN A 28 -1.86 9.50 1.23
C GLN A 28 -0.78 10.50 1.68
N ILE A 29 -0.67 10.73 2.99
CA ILE A 29 0.31 11.64 3.59
C ILE A 29 1.65 10.93 3.84
N ALA A 30 1.65 9.60 3.93
CA ALA A 30 2.87 8.82 4.14
C ALA A 30 3.85 9.00 2.95
N PRO A 31 5.10 9.46 3.20
CA PRO A 31 6.10 9.60 2.15
C PRO A 31 6.57 8.21 1.67
N GLY A 32 6.61 7.98 0.35
CA GLY A 32 7.04 6.70 -0.25
C GLY A 32 5.89 5.82 -0.72
N GLY A 33 5.14 6.29 -1.71
CA GLY A 33 4.10 5.53 -2.39
C GLY A 33 4.64 4.27 -3.08
N PRO A 34 3.77 3.30 -3.41
CA PRO A 34 4.16 2.03 -4.00
C PRO A 34 4.93 2.18 -5.33
N VAL A 35 4.61 3.19 -6.12
CA VAL A 35 5.34 3.50 -7.37
C VAL A 35 6.78 3.92 -7.08
N GLU A 36 6.99 4.74 -6.05
CA GLU A 36 8.32 5.23 -5.65
C GLU A 36 9.17 4.07 -5.09
N GLN A 37 8.55 3.10 -4.42
CA GLN A 37 9.22 1.88 -3.94
C GLN A 37 9.64 0.96 -5.09
N ILE A 38 8.79 0.79 -6.11
CA ILE A 38 9.11 -0.03 -7.29
C ILE A 38 10.21 0.64 -8.12
N ILE A 39 10.13 1.96 -8.31
CA ILE A 39 11.21 2.72 -8.95
C ILE A 39 12.49 2.59 -8.13
N ALA A 40 12.43 2.64 -6.79
CA ALA A 40 13.61 2.44 -5.95
C ALA A 40 14.21 1.04 -6.08
N GLN A 41 13.39 -0.02 -6.21
CA GLN A 41 13.87 -1.37 -6.46
C GLN A 41 14.52 -1.51 -7.85
N LEU A 42 13.88 -0.96 -8.90
CA LEU A 42 14.39 -1.02 -10.27
C LEU A 42 15.64 -0.16 -10.47
N THR A 43 15.64 1.07 -9.96
CA THR A 43 16.81 1.97 -9.97
C THR A 43 17.92 1.44 -9.07
N GLY A 44 17.63 0.76 -7.95
CA GLY A 44 18.65 0.15 -7.11
C GLY A 44 19.55 -0.82 -7.88
N GLN A 45 18.98 -1.55 -8.85
CA GLN A 45 19.74 -2.35 -9.82
C GLN A 45 20.30 -1.51 -10.98
N GLY A 46 19.52 -0.58 -11.54
CA GLY A 46 19.91 0.24 -12.68
C GLY A 46 21.08 1.20 -12.41
N ALA A 47 21.07 1.90 -11.28
CA ALA A 47 22.13 2.82 -10.87
C ALA A 47 23.46 2.09 -10.65
N ALA A 48 23.44 0.87 -10.12
CA ALA A 48 24.63 0.05 -9.98
C ALA A 48 25.22 -0.36 -11.35
N ILE A 49 24.37 -0.59 -12.36
CA ILE A 49 24.81 -0.94 -13.72
C ILE A 49 25.29 0.31 -14.47
N THR A 50 24.55 1.42 -14.42
CA THR A 50 24.96 2.69 -15.04
C THR A 50 26.25 3.20 -14.44
N GLN A 51 26.42 3.15 -13.11
CA GLN A 51 27.64 3.58 -12.43
C GLN A 51 28.85 2.72 -12.81
N ARG A 52 28.66 1.40 -12.97
CA ARG A 52 29.71 0.48 -13.45
C ARG A 52 30.06 0.72 -14.92
N VAL A 53 29.07 0.96 -15.79
CA VAL A 53 29.29 1.24 -17.23
C VAL A 53 29.98 2.59 -17.46
N THR A 54 29.65 3.62 -16.67
CA THR A 54 30.39 4.90 -16.68
C THR A 54 31.82 4.77 -16.13
N GLN A 55 32.14 3.71 -15.38
CA GLN A 55 33.49 3.46 -14.86
C GLN A 55 34.32 2.52 -15.76
N SER A 56 33.67 1.67 -16.56
CA SER A 56 34.34 0.66 -17.39
C SER A 56 34.45 1.04 -18.88
N GLY A 57 33.66 1.99 -19.38
CA GLY A 57 33.76 2.54 -20.74
C GLY A 57 34.51 3.88 -20.74
N GLY A 58 35.80 3.84 -21.09
CA GLY A 58 36.70 4.98 -20.98
C GLY A 58 36.36 6.24 -21.79
N THR A 59 37.16 7.27 -21.49
CA THR A 59 37.29 8.63 -22.05
C THR A 59 36.55 9.74 -21.31
N ALA A 60 37.31 10.42 -20.46
CA ALA A 60 37.08 11.79 -20.04
C ALA A 60 37.07 12.71 -21.27
N THR A 61 35.94 12.78 -21.96
CA THR A 61 35.68 13.86 -22.90
C THR A 61 34.93 14.95 -22.14
N LEU A 62 35.72 15.97 -21.77
CA LEU A 62 35.24 17.31 -21.45
C LEU A 62 34.38 17.80 -22.62
N GLN A 63 33.05 17.73 -22.52
CA GLN A 63 32.18 18.40 -23.47
C GLN A 63 30.94 19.01 -22.79
N GLN A 64 31.14 20.26 -22.39
CA GLN A 64 30.35 21.40 -22.85
C GLN A 64 28.90 21.49 -22.37
N ASN A 65 28.74 22.18 -21.23
CA ASN A 65 27.84 23.33 -21.06
C ASN A 65 26.54 23.30 -21.89
N LYS A 66 25.55 22.54 -21.44
CA LYS A 66 24.14 22.74 -21.82
C LYS A 66 23.52 23.68 -20.79
N PRO A 67 22.93 24.83 -21.18
CA PRO A 67 22.45 25.81 -20.23
C PRO A 67 21.32 25.19 -19.41
N VAL A 68 21.51 25.26 -18.10
CA VAL A 68 20.55 24.91 -17.07
C VAL A 68 19.34 25.82 -17.25
N THR A 69 18.35 25.37 -18.03
CA THR A 69 17.02 25.99 -18.02
C THR A 69 16.35 25.51 -16.75
N ALA A 70 16.43 26.36 -15.73
CA ALA A 70 15.79 26.20 -14.44
C ALA A 70 14.27 26.28 -14.60
N THR A 71 13.61 25.17 -14.95
CA THR A 71 12.19 24.98 -14.66
C THR A 71 11.92 23.48 -14.66
N GLN A 72 11.89 22.89 -13.47
CA GLN A 72 11.05 21.76 -13.01
C GLN A 72 11.76 21.16 -11.78
N PRO A 73 11.15 21.18 -10.57
CA PRO A 73 11.69 20.49 -9.42
C PRO A 73 11.50 18.98 -9.66
N SER A 74 12.47 18.34 -10.33
CA SER A 74 12.44 16.90 -10.57
C SER A 74 12.55 16.15 -9.24
N LYS A 75 11.37 15.84 -8.72
CA LYS A 75 11.08 14.92 -7.64
C LYS A 75 11.83 13.60 -7.93
N TYR A 76 12.70 13.20 -7.01
CA TYR A 76 13.51 11.98 -7.01
C TYR A 76 14.70 11.90 -7.99
N ARG A 77 15.91 11.99 -7.41
CA ARG A 77 17.21 11.77 -8.06
C ARG A 77 17.40 10.33 -8.58
N GLY A 78 16.62 9.36 -8.08
CA GLY A 78 16.61 7.96 -8.53
C GLY A 78 15.82 7.69 -9.81
N ALA A 79 15.09 8.66 -10.37
CA ALA A 79 14.42 8.50 -11.66
C ALA A 79 15.34 8.88 -12.85
N GLN A 80 16.57 9.33 -12.59
CA GLN A 80 17.54 9.71 -13.62
C GLN A 80 18.05 8.45 -14.35
N GLY A 81 17.28 7.96 -15.32
CA GLY A 81 17.66 6.81 -16.16
C GLY A 81 16.51 5.95 -16.67
N LEU A 82 15.28 6.11 -16.15
CA LEU A 82 14.11 5.42 -16.70
C LEU A 82 13.46 6.24 -17.82
N ASP A 83 13.03 5.55 -18.87
CA ASP A 83 12.28 6.14 -19.97
C ASP A 83 11.00 6.81 -19.41
N PRO A 84 10.75 8.11 -19.67
CA PRO A 84 9.53 8.79 -19.25
C PRO A 84 8.25 8.09 -19.72
N ALA A 85 8.29 7.33 -20.82
CA ALA A 85 7.16 6.52 -21.26
C ALA A 85 6.82 5.37 -20.27
N PHE A 86 7.84 4.73 -19.69
CA PHE A 86 7.68 3.65 -18.71
C PHE A 86 7.15 4.16 -17.37
N ILE A 87 7.61 5.34 -16.94
CA ILE A 87 7.10 6.02 -15.74
C ILE A 87 5.60 6.30 -15.90
N LYS A 88 5.19 6.81 -17.06
CA LYS A 88 3.78 7.10 -17.36
C LYS A 88 2.92 5.84 -17.45
N GLU A 89 3.47 4.74 -17.96
CA GLU A 89 2.78 3.45 -17.98
C GLU A 89 2.60 2.88 -16.56
N LEU A 90 3.62 3.03 -15.70
CA LEU A 90 3.54 2.68 -14.28
C LEU A 90 2.49 3.54 -13.56
N GLU A 91 2.50 4.86 -13.73
CA GLU A 91 1.50 5.76 -13.14
C GLU A 91 0.07 5.38 -13.55
N LYS A 92 -0.11 4.97 -14.81
CA LYS A 92 -1.40 4.51 -15.35
C LYS A 92 -1.82 3.15 -14.76
N ARG A 93 -0.90 2.18 -14.65
CA ARG A 93 -1.16 0.86 -14.05
C ARG A 93 -1.48 0.95 -12.55
N PHE A 94 -0.83 1.86 -11.84
CA PHE A 94 -1.06 2.09 -10.41
C PHE A 94 -2.18 3.11 -10.13
N GLY A 95 -2.77 3.71 -11.16
CA GLY A 95 -3.91 4.62 -11.04
C GLY A 95 -3.60 5.94 -10.34
N PHE A 96 -2.32 6.34 -10.28
CA PHE A 96 -1.89 7.63 -9.72
C PHE A 96 -2.19 8.81 -10.65
N ASP A 97 -2.57 8.54 -11.90
CA ASP A 97 -3.13 9.54 -12.83
C ASP A 97 -4.51 10.07 -12.39
N LYS A 98 -5.21 9.37 -11.49
CA LYS A 98 -6.59 9.71 -11.12
C LYS A 98 -6.63 10.61 -9.88
N PRO A 99 -7.55 11.60 -9.82
CA PRO A 99 -7.73 12.46 -8.65
C PRO A 99 -8.14 11.65 -7.42
N LEU A 100 -7.77 12.14 -6.23
CA LEU A 100 -7.92 11.46 -4.93
C LEU A 100 -9.28 10.80 -4.71
N TYR A 101 -10.35 11.52 -5.05
CA TYR A 101 -11.72 11.06 -4.86
C TYR A 101 -12.04 9.82 -5.71
N VAL A 102 -11.53 9.74 -6.95
CA VAL A 102 -11.77 8.60 -7.84
C VAL A 102 -11.05 7.35 -7.32
N ARG A 103 -9.82 7.50 -6.79
CA ARG A 103 -9.11 6.40 -6.13
C ARG A 103 -9.85 5.88 -4.91
N PHE A 104 -10.43 6.77 -4.10
CA PHE A 104 -11.24 6.37 -2.95
C PHE A 104 -12.49 5.59 -3.37
N PHE A 105 -13.21 6.04 -4.40
CA PHE A 105 -14.38 5.31 -4.92
C PHE A 105 -14.02 3.96 -5.55
N ASP A 106 -12.92 3.89 -6.31
CA ASP A 106 -12.41 2.61 -6.86
C ASP A 106 -12.04 1.65 -5.72
N MET A 107 -11.35 2.13 -4.68
CA MET A 107 -11.04 1.35 -3.48
C MET A 107 -12.31 0.85 -2.78
N LEU A 108 -13.29 1.74 -2.56
CA LEU A 108 -14.55 1.39 -1.90
C LEU A 108 -15.30 0.30 -2.66
N LYS A 109 -15.36 0.41 -4.00
CA LYS A 109 -16.00 -0.59 -4.86
C LYS A 109 -15.31 -1.95 -4.77
N ASN A 110 -13.98 -1.98 -4.70
CA ASN A 110 -13.21 -3.21 -4.55
C ASN A 110 -13.41 -3.83 -3.16
N TYR A 111 -13.39 -3.03 -2.11
CA TYR A 111 -13.64 -3.49 -0.73
C TYR A 111 -15.03 -4.09 -0.55
N VAL A 112 -16.06 -3.49 -1.16
CA VAL A 112 -17.42 -4.04 -1.17
C VAL A 112 -17.50 -5.40 -1.89
N LYS A 113 -16.61 -5.63 -2.88
CA LYS A 113 -16.47 -6.92 -3.57
C LYS A 113 -15.56 -7.92 -2.83
N PHE A 114 -15.13 -7.60 -1.60
CA PHE A 114 -14.14 -8.36 -0.83
C PHE A 114 -12.78 -8.51 -1.52
N ASP A 115 -12.47 -7.58 -2.43
CA ASP A 115 -11.17 -7.50 -3.08
C ASP A 115 -10.33 -6.41 -2.40
N PHE A 116 -9.40 -6.84 -1.56
CA PHE A 116 -8.50 -5.96 -0.83
C PHE A 116 -7.22 -5.61 -1.61
N GLY A 117 -7.07 -6.13 -2.83
CA GLY A 117 -5.91 -5.93 -3.68
C GLY A 117 -4.74 -6.87 -3.38
N GLU A 118 -3.63 -6.58 -4.06
CA GLU A 118 -2.38 -7.34 -3.97
C GLU A 118 -1.46 -6.77 -2.88
N SER A 119 -0.79 -7.66 -2.14
CA SER A 119 0.18 -7.28 -1.11
C SER A 119 1.46 -6.73 -1.73
N PHE A 120 1.73 -5.44 -1.52
CA PHE A 120 2.95 -4.74 -1.98
C PHE A 120 4.28 -5.39 -1.58
N PHE A 121 4.30 -6.21 -0.52
CA PHE A 121 5.52 -6.87 -0.02
C PHE A 121 5.62 -8.36 -0.38
N ARG A 122 4.54 -8.96 -0.89
CA ARG A 122 4.47 -10.43 -1.06
C ARG A 122 3.92 -10.88 -2.39
N ASP A 123 3.47 -9.98 -3.27
CA ASP A 123 2.88 -10.31 -4.58
C ASP A 123 1.77 -11.39 -4.49
N ARG A 124 1.00 -11.36 -3.40
CA ARG A 124 -0.14 -12.25 -3.16
C ARG A 124 -1.34 -11.46 -2.71
N LYS A 125 -2.54 -11.94 -3.04
CA LYS A 125 -3.79 -11.31 -2.61
C LYS A 125 -3.85 -11.22 -1.10
N VAL A 126 -4.27 -10.05 -0.61
CA VAL A 126 -4.42 -9.83 0.83
C VAL A 126 -5.48 -10.77 1.43
N THR A 127 -6.50 -11.15 0.66
CA THR A 127 -7.51 -12.15 1.05
C THR A 127 -6.88 -13.46 1.49
N ASP A 128 -5.95 -13.97 0.69
CA ASP A 128 -5.32 -15.27 0.91
C ASP A 128 -4.42 -15.20 2.15
N LEU A 129 -3.73 -14.06 2.32
CA LEU A 129 -2.91 -13.80 3.49
C LEU A 129 -3.73 -13.71 4.78
N VAL A 130 -4.92 -13.11 4.71
CA VAL A 130 -5.86 -13.08 5.84
C VAL A 130 -6.33 -14.49 6.15
N LEU A 131 -6.78 -15.25 5.15
CA LEU A 131 -7.21 -16.65 5.27
C LEU A 131 -6.13 -17.55 5.90
N ASP A 132 -4.87 -17.37 5.53
CA ASP A 132 -3.73 -18.09 6.13
C ASP A 132 -3.55 -17.79 7.63
N LYS A 133 -3.92 -16.60 8.09
CA LYS A 133 -3.75 -16.14 9.47
C LYS A 133 -4.98 -16.31 10.35
N LEU A 134 -6.17 -16.39 9.74
CA LEU A 134 -7.43 -16.66 10.44
C LEU A 134 -7.37 -17.87 11.39
N PRO A 135 -6.87 -19.07 11.00
CA PRO A 135 -6.90 -20.24 11.89
C PRO A 135 -6.03 -20.06 13.14
N VAL A 136 -4.91 -19.35 13.01
CA VAL A 136 -4.03 -19.03 14.16
C VAL A 136 -4.76 -18.13 15.15
N SER A 137 -5.42 -17.07 14.68
CA SER A 137 -6.16 -16.18 15.57
C SER A 137 -7.37 -16.87 16.22
N ILE A 138 -8.11 -17.69 15.45
CA ILE A 138 -9.27 -18.42 15.96
C ILE A 138 -8.84 -19.44 17.01
N SER A 139 -7.79 -20.23 16.75
CA SER A 139 -7.29 -21.22 17.71
C SER A 139 -6.87 -20.59 19.03
N LEU A 140 -6.10 -19.49 19.00
CA LEU A 140 -5.74 -18.76 20.22
C LEU A 140 -6.98 -18.24 20.97
N GLY A 141 -7.93 -17.63 20.26
CA GLY A 141 -9.15 -17.12 20.85
C GLY A 141 -10.00 -18.22 21.50
N VAL A 142 -10.12 -19.39 20.84
CA VAL A 142 -10.84 -20.56 21.38
C VAL A 142 -10.15 -21.10 22.62
N TRP A 143 -8.83 -21.26 22.62
CA TRP A 143 -8.07 -21.71 23.78
C TRP A 143 -8.18 -20.74 24.95
N THR A 144 -8.06 -19.44 24.71
CA THR A 144 -8.24 -18.41 25.74
C THR A 144 -9.65 -18.46 26.31
N THR A 145 -10.68 -18.55 25.47
CA THR A 145 -12.07 -18.63 25.92
C THR A 145 -12.31 -19.89 26.75
N LEU A 146 -11.79 -21.05 26.32
CA LEU A 146 -11.90 -22.32 27.05
C LEU A 146 -11.25 -22.23 28.43
N LEU A 147 -10.01 -21.74 28.51
CA LEU A 147 -9.28 -21.62 29.78
C LEU A 147 -9.96 -20.63 30.72
N VAL A 148 -10.41 -19.49 30.21
CA VAL A 148 -11.10 -18.47 31.02
C VAL A 148 -12.38 -19.04 31.62
N TYR A 149 -13.21 -19.73 30.84
CA TYR A 149 -14.43 -20.36 31.36
C TYR A 149 -14.11 -21.50 32.33
N LEU A 150 -13.15 -22.36 31.99
CA LEU A 150 -12.81 -23.51 32.81
C LEU A 150 -12.22 -23.13 34.17
N ILE A 151 -11.51 -22.00 34.27
CA ILE A 151 -10.94 -21.50 35.53
C ILE A 151 -11.91 -20.57 36.26
N SER A 152 -12.50 -19.59 35.56
CA SER A 152 -13.31 -18.55 36.23
C SER A 152 -14.64 -19.07 36.73
N LEU A 153 -15.25 -20.04 36.04
CA LEU A 153 -16.56 -20.57 36.40
C LEU A 153 -16.53 -21.37 37.72
N PRO A 154 -15.57 -22.29 37.97
CA PRO A 154 -15.46 -22.93 39.28
C PRO A 154 -15.01 -21.97 40.39
N LEU A 155 -14.07 -21.06 40.10
CA LEU A 155 -13.61 -20.07 41.09
C LEU A 155 -14.69 -19.05 41.48
N GLY A 156 -15.66 -18.80 40.60
CA GLY A 156 -16.76 -17.88 40.87
C GLY A 156 -17.98 -18.52 41.53
N ILE A 157 -18.10 -19.86 41.48
CA ILE A 157 -19.20 -20.61 42.11
C ILE A 157 -18.82 -21.10 43.51
N ALA A 158 -17.54 -21.43 43.74
CA ALA A 158 -17.01 -21.82 45.05
C ALA A 158 -16.77 -20.61 45.95
#